data_AF-A0A374VY73-F1
#
_entry.id   AF-A0A374VY73-F1
#
_cell.length_a   1.000
_cell.length_b   1.000
_cell.length_c   1.000
_cell.angle_alpha   90.00
_cell.angle_beta   90.00
_cell.angle_gamma   90.00
#
_symmetry.space_group_name_H-M   'P 1'
#
loop_
_entity.id
_entity.type
_entity.pdbx_description
1 polymer ?
#
loop_
_entity_poly.entity_id
_entity_poly.type
_entity_poly.pdbx_seq_one_letter_code
_entity_poly.pdbx_strand_id
1 'polypeptide(L)'
;MTKEQALQYTKYAAKKALDELEKQRSVRFTLKDDIPSVFESKIGGVPYFPSDAEIPVDSNGNPLRFLMQIKCSDIQGLDCFPKQGMIQFWICADDCWGMCDKKRIQSHLL
;
A
#
# COMPACT_ATOMS: atom_id res chain seq x y z
N MET A 1 -27.65 -37.58 3.98
CA MET A 1 -27.50 -36.34 3.21
C MET A 1 -28.05 -36.57 1.82
N THR A 2 -29.08 -35.84 1.41
CA THR A 2 -29.72 -35.99 0.10
C THR A 2 -28.93 -35.28 -0.99
N LYS A 3 -29.15 -35.63 -2.27
CA LYS A 3 -28.51 -34.94 -3.42
C LYS A 3 -28.77 -33.43 -3.41
N GLU A 4 -29.94 -33.04 -2.94
CA GLU A 4 -30.37 -31.65 -2.83
C GLU A 4 -29.60 -30.87 -1.75
N GLN A 5 -29.40 -31.50 -0.58
CA GLN A 5 -28.56 -30.95 0.49
C GLN A 5 -27.10 -30.82 0.05
N ALA A 6 -26.58 -31.80 -0.67
CA ALA A 6 -25.23 -31.73 -1.22
C ALA A 6 -25.08 -30.59 -2.25
N LEU A 7 -26.06 -30.42 -3.15
CA LEU A 7 -26.07 -29.34 -4.14
C LEU A 7 -26.14 -27.95 -3.48
N GLN A 8 -26.96 -27.81 -2.44
CA GLN A 8 -27.09 -26.57 -1.68
C GLN A 8 -25.76 -26.20 -0.99
N TYR A 9 -25.10 -27.18 -0.37
CA TYR A 9 -23.79 -26.98 0.26
C TYR A 9 -22.74 -26.54 -0.75
N THR A 10 -22.67 -27.19 -1.92
CA THR A 10 -21.71 -26.83 -2.97
C THR A 10 -21.92 -25.41 -3.48
N LYS A 11 -23.17 -24.97 -3.69
CA LYS A 11 -23.48 -23.59 -4.08
C LYS A 11 -23.04 -22.58 -3.02
N TYR A 12 -23.30 -22.88 -1.75
CA TYR A 12 -22.88 -22.02 -0.64
C TYR A 12 -21.35 -21.91 -0.55
N ALA A 13 -20.64 -23.03 -0.61
CA ALA A 13 -19.18 -23.05 -0.54
C ALA A 13 -18.55 -22.28 -1.70
N ALA A 14 -19.06 -22.45 -2.92
CA ALA A 14 -18.61 -21.71 -4.11
C ALA A 14 -18.85 -20.21 -3.97
N LYS A 15 -20.05 -19.80 -3.52
CA LYS A 15 -20.36 -18.38 -3.28
C LYS A 15 -19.44 -17.78 -2.21
N LYS A 16 -19.23 -18.48 -1.10
CA LYS A 16 -18.33 -18.02 -0.04
C LYS A 16 -16.89 -17.86 -0.54
N ALA A 17 -16.40 -18.81 -1.35
CA ALA A 17 -15.06 -18.70 -1.94
C ALA A 17 -14.96 -17.50 -2.90
N LEU A 18 -15.99 -17.25 -3.71
CA LEU A 18 -16.06 -16.06 -4.56
C LEU A 18 -16.10 -14.77 -3.74
N ASP A 19 -16.92 -14.69 -2.68
CA ASP A 19 -16.98 -13.53 -1.79
C ASP A 19 -15.62 -13.27 -1.10
N GLU A 20 -14.89 -14.31 -0.68
CA GLU A 20 -13.54 -14.17 -0.11
C GLU A 20 -12.49 -13.75 -1.16
N LEU A 21 -12.63 -14.20 -2.41
CA LEU A 21 -11.77 -13.76 -3.52
C LEU A 21 -12.07 -12.31 -3.91
N GLU A 22 -13.35 -11.90 -3.93
CA GLU A 22 -13.76 -10.52 -4.17
C GLU A 22 -13.25 -9.56 -3.09
N LYS A 23 -13.00 -10.04 -1.86
CA LYS A 23 -12.32 -9.25 -0.82
C LYS A 23 -10.85 -8.97 -1.13
N GLN A 24 -10.20 -9.74 -2.02
CA GLN A 24 -8.84 -9.44 -2.49
C GLN A 24 -8.84 -8.37 -3.57
N ARG A 25 -9.48 -7.23 -3.29
CA ARG A 25 -9.41 -6.08 -4.18
C ARG A 25 -7.97 -5.57 -4.18
N SER A 26 -7.39 -5.45 -5.36
CA SER A 26 -6.03 -4.98 -5.57
C SER A 26 -6.02 -3.90 -6.64
N VAL A 27 -5.02 -3.02 -6.58
CA VAL A 27 -4.80 -2.00 -7.61
C VAL A 27 -3.44 -2.25 -8.22
N ARG A 28 -3.41 -2.35 -9.55
CA ARG A 28 -2.19 -2.53 -10.32
C ARG A 28 -1.58 -1.17 -10.64
N PHE A 29 -0.33 -0.99 -10.26
CA PHE A 29 0.48 0.13 -10.71
C PHE A 29 1.27 -0.27 -11.95
N THR A 30 1.29 0.61 -12.96
CA THR A 30 2.13 0.48 -14.15
C THR A 30 3.16 1.59 -14.14
N LEU A 31 4.45 1.23 -14.15
CA LEU A 31 5.53 2.20 -14.17
C LEU A 31 5.66 2.85 -15.55
N LYS A 32 6.05 4.11 -15.56
CA LYS A 32 6.34 4.90 -16.75
C LYS A 32 7.69 5.59 -16.56
N ASP A 33 8.45 5.71 -17.64
CA ASP A 33 9.71 6.43 -17.66
C ASP A 33 9.46 7.94 -17.86
N ASP A 34 8.92 8.57 -16.82
CA ASP A 34 8.66 10.01 -16.76
C ASP A 34 9.08 10.55 -15.39
N ILE A 35 9.24 11.88 -15.26
CA ILE A 35 9.61 12.54 -14.02
C ILE A 35 8.34 13.13 -13.38
N PRO A 36 7.73 12.44 -12.39
CA PRO A 36 6.49 12.90 -11.78
C PRO A 36 6.73 14.10 -10.86
N SER A 37 5.77 15.03 -10.84
CA SER A 37 5.74 16.13 -9.89
C SER A 37 5.63 15.62 -8.45
N VAL A 38 5.96 16.45 -7.45
CA VAL A 38 5.88 16.06 -6.03
C VAL A 38 4.47 15.67 -5.59
N PHE A 39 3.41 16.03 -6.31
CA PHE A 39 2.02 15.72 -5.96
C PHE A 39 1.48 14.44 -6.60
N GLU A 40 2.28 13.72 -7.37
CA GLU A 40 1.86 12.51 -8.09
C GLU A 40 2.35 11.23 -7.43
N SER A 41 1.67 10.12 -7.72
CA SER A 41 2.13 8.79 -7.30
C SER A 41 3.46 8.44 -7.99
N LYS A 42 4.45 7.96 -7.24
CA LYS A 42 5.78 7.64 -7.76
C LYS A 42 6.54 6.64 -6.90
N ILE A 43 7.55 6.01 -7.49
CA ILE A 43 8.56 5.23 -6.78
C ILE A 43 9.89 6.01 -6.86
N GLY A 44 10.52 6.23 -5.70
CA GLY A 44 11.76 6.99 -5.56
C GLY A 44 11.64 8.47 -5.97
N GLY A 45 12.80 9.11 -6.12
CA GLY A 45 12.89 10.54 -6.46
C GLY A 45 12.62 11.47 -5.27
N VAL A 46 12.14 12.68 -5.57
CA VAL A 46 11.82 13.69 -4.55
C VAL A 46 10.37 13.54 -4.10
N PRO A 47 10.12 13.26 -2.81
CA PRO A 47 8.77 13.15 -2.27
C PRO A 47 8.08 14.51 -2.13
N TYR A 48 6.76 14.52 -1.99
CA TYR A 48 6.08 15.64 -1.34
C TYR A 48 6.60 15.78 0.09
N PHE A 49 7.00 16.98 0.50
CA PHE A 49 7.52 17.21 1.83
C PHE A 49 7.04 18.57 2.33
N PRO A 50 6.06 18.60 3.27
CA PRO A 50 5.62 19.83 3.92
C PRO A 50 6.78 20.57 4.58
N SER A 51 6.70 21.89 4.66
CA SER A 51 7.79 22.72 5.22
C SER A 51 8.08 22.47 6.71
N ASP A 52 7.10 21.92 7.44
CA ASP A 52 7.15 21.58 8.85
C ASP A 52 7.31 20.08 9.11
N ALA A 53 7.48 19.27 8.05
CA ALA A 53 7.67 17.84 8.19
C ALA A 53 9.12 17.51 8.59
N GLU A 54 9.28 16.43 9.37
CA GLU A 54 10.58 15.85 9.69
C GLU A 54 10.79 14.56 8.88
N ILE A 55 12.05 14.28 8.52
CA ILE A 55 12.39 13.03 7.83
C ILE A 55 12.19 11.87 8.81
N PRO A 56 11.39 10.84 8.46
CA PRO A 56 11.23 9.68 9.32
C PRO A 56 12.57 9.03 9.64
N VAL A 57 12.75 8.55 10.88
CA VAL A 57 13.97 7.90 11.35
C VAL A 57 13.73 6.44 11.78
N ASP A 58 14.78 5.62 11.69
CA ASP A 58 14.80 4.23 12.14
C ASP A 58 14.79 4.12 13.70
N SER A 59 15.00 2.91 14.23
CA SER A 59 15.05 2.68 15.68
C SER A 59 16.28 3.31 16.36
N ASN A 60 17.32 3.60 15.59
CA ASN A 60 18.58 4.18 16.05
C ASN A 60 18.66 5.70 15.81
N GLY A 61 17.64 6.30 15.20
CA GLY A 61 17.60 7.73 14.87
C GLY A 61 18.23 8.07 13.52
N ASN A 62 18.57 7.08 12.69
CA ASN A 62 19.10 7.35 11.35
C ASN A 62 17.96 7.71 10.39
N PRO A 63 18.14 8.70 9.50
CA PRO A 63 17.15 9.06 8.49
C PRO A 63 16.81 7.88 7.56
N LEU A 64 15.51 7.66 7.35
CA LEU A 64 15.01 6.72 6.36
C LEU A 64 15.12 7.31 4.94
N ARG A 65 15.16 6.44 3.95
CA ARG A 65 15.08 6.81 2.53
C ARG A 65 13.65 6.67 2.02
N PHE A 66 13.27 7.60 1.17
CA PHE A 66 12.00 7.57 0.48
C PHE A 66 11.95 6.42 -0.52
N LEU A 67 10.91 5.58 -0.45
CA LEU A 67 10.70 4.45 -1.35
C LEU A 67 9.61 4.76 -2.38
N MET A 68 8.42 5.16 -1.95
CA MET A 68 7.32 5.48 -2.86
C MET A 68 6.28 6.37 -2.18
N GLN A 69 5.46 7.03 -3.00
CA GLN A 69 4.24 7.69 -2.54
C GLN A 69 3.06 7.41 -3.46
N ILE A 70 1.86 7.47 -2.90
CA ILE A 70 0.58 7.22 -3.57
C ILE A 70 -0.36 8.37 -3.28
N LYS A 71 -0.81 9.05 -4.34
CA LYS A 71 -1.88 10.03 -4.28
C LYS A 71 -3.21 9.29 -4.13
N CYS A 72 -3.88 9.48 -3.00
CA CYS A 72 -5.02 8.64 -2.64
C CYS A 72 -6.24 8.82 -3.55
N SER A 73 -6.43 10.01 -4.11
CA SER A 73 -7.53 10.29 -5.04
C SER A 73 -7.46 9.49 -6.34
N ASP A 74 -6.29 8.96 -6.69
CA ASP A 74 -6.09 8.21 -7.93
C ASP A 74 -6.48 6.73 -7.76
N ILE A 75 -6.70 6.30 -6.51
CA ILE A 75 -7.01 4.91 -6.16
C ILE A 75 -8.53 4.72 -6.12
N GLN A 76 -9.05 3.97 -7.09
CA GLN A 76 -10.48 3.65 -7.22
C GLN A 76 -10.75 2.17 -6.94
N GLY A 77 -11.98 1.84 -6.57
CA GLY A 77 -12.40 0.44 -6.36
C GLY A 77 -11.91 -0.20 -5.06
N LEU A 78 -11.18 0.53 -4.22
CA LEU A 78 -10.80 0.11 -2.86
C LEU A 78 -11.51 0.97 -1.81
N ASP A 79 -12.60 0.46 -1.25
CA ASP A 79 -13.42 1.22 -0.29
C ASP A 79 -12.72 1.43 1.05
N CYS A 80 -11.84 0.51 1.44
CA CYS A 80 -11.00 0.62 2.62
C CYS A 80 -9.77 1.53 2.45
N PHE A 81 -9.50 2.00 1.23
CA PHE A 81 -8.36 2.88 0.96
C PHE A 81 -8.73 4.35 1.15
N PRO A 82 -7.86 5.19 1.73
CA PRO A 82 -8.13 6.62 1.89
C PRO A 82 -8.52 7.26 0.55
N LYS A 83 -9.47 8.20 0.58
CA LYS A 83 -9.98 8.84 -0.66
C LYS A 83 -9.25 10.13 -1.01
N GLN A 84 -8.48 10.68 -0.08
CA GLN A 84 -7.72 11.93 -0.21
C GLN A 84 -6.43 11.82 0.61
N GLY A 85 -5.50 12.75 0.37
CA GLY A 85 -4.18 12.76 0.98
C GLY A 85 -3.11 12.01 0.18
N MET A 86 -1.92 11.92 0.77
CA MET A 86 -0.74 11.28 0.19
C MET A 86 -0.20 10.23 1.17
N ILE A 87 -0.16 8.96 0.75
CA ILE A 87 0.53 7.92 1.53
C ILE A 87 1.96 7.83 1.05
N GLN A 88 2.92 7.87 1.96
CA GLN A 88 4.34 7.71 1.67
C GLN A 88 4.91 6.50 2.38
N PHE A 89 5.88 5.82 1.77
CA PHE A 89 6.61 4.69 2.34
C PHE A 89 8.10 5.02 2.42
N TRP A 90 8.69 4.73 3.56
CA TRP A 90 10.08 5.02 3.89
C TRP A 90 10.79 3.78 4.41
N ILE A 91 12.05 3.59 4.03
CA ILE A 91 12.83 2.36 4.33
C ILE A 91 14.24 2.67 4.83
N CYS A 92 14.83 1.74 5.59
CA CYS A 92 16.21 1.89 6.04
C CYS A 92 17.18 1.79 4.85
N ALA A 93 18.25 2.58 4.92
CA ALA A 93 19.34 2.58 3.95
C ALA A 93 20.43 1.55 4.31
N ASP A 94 20.03 0.35 4.71
CA ASP A 94 20.94 -0.72 5.11
C ASP A 94 20.95 -1.87 4.10
N ASP A 95 21.87 -2.82 4.28
CA ASP A 95 22.05 -3.97 3.38
C ASP A 95 20.85 -4.93 3.37
N CYS A 96 19.91 -4.76 4.29
CA CYS A 96 18.73 -5.60 4.49
C CYS A 96 17.42 -4.86 4.22
N TRP A 97 17.47 -3.64 3.65
CA TRP A 97 16.30 -2.81 3.34
C TRP A 97 15.35 -2.60 4.54
N GLY A 98 15.90 -2.55 5.76
CA GLY A 98 15.15 -2.37 7.00
C GLY A 98 14.43 -3.61 7.53
N MET A 99 14.68 -4.81 6.97
CA MET A 99 14.10 -6.06 7.50
C MET A 99 14.50 -6.32 8.96
N CYS A 100 15.70 -5.90 9.35
CA CYS A 100 16.26 -6.11 10.68
C CYS A 100 15.91 -4.99 11.68
N ASP A 101 15.31 -3.90 11.22
CA ASP A 101 14.94 -2.77 12.08
C ASP A 101 13.61 -3.04 12.82
N LYS A 102 13.48 -2.52 14.05
CA LYS A 102 12.26 -2.70 14.86
C LYS A 102 11.11 -1.81 14.39
N LYS A 103 11.40 -0.66 13.78
CA LYS A 103 10.41 0.27 13.20
C LYS A 103 10.12 0.00 11.71
N ARG A 104 10.88 -0.91 11.06
CA ARG A 104 10.65 -1.45 9.70
C ARG A 104 10.26 -0.34 8.69
N ILE A 105 9.41 -0.67 7.70
CA ILE A 105 8.84 0.30 6.77
C ILE A 105 7.88 1.20 7.53
N GLN A 106 8.12 2.52 7.47
CA GLN A 106 7.19 3.50 8.00
C GLN A 106 6.34 4.09 6.90
N SER A 107 5.04 4.19 7.16
CA SER A 107 4.10 4.89 6.29
C SER A 107 3.44 6.07 7.00
N HIS A 108 3.31 7.16 6.27
CA HIS A 108 2.66 8.38 6.75
C HIS A 108 1.55 8.76 5.76
N LEU A 109 0.39 9.14 6.28
CA LEU A 109 -0.68 9.75 5.50
C LEU A 109 -0.63 11.26 5.78
N LEU A 110 -0.34 12.03 4.74
CA LEU A 110 -0.33 13.50 4.74
C LEU A 110 -1.61 14.05 4.10
#